data_AF-A0A813FEY8-F1
#
_entry.id   AF-A0A813FEY8-F1
#
_cell.length_a   1.000
_cell.length_b   1.000
_cell.length_c   1.000
_cell.angle_alpha   90.00
_cell.angle_beta   90.00
_cell.angle_gamma   90.00
#
_symmetry.space_group_name_H-M   'P 1'
#
loop_
_entity.id
_entity.type
_entity.pdbx_description
1 polymer ?
#
loop_
_entity_poly.entity_id
_entity_poly.type
_entity_poly.pdbx_seq_one_letter_code
_entity_poly.pdbx_strand_id
1 'polypeptide(L)'
;MPPVCTVCVRAEARYTCPRCQVAYCSLACYQGHSGKCTESFFQDQVSEELKSQRATPEERKRLEQVVSSLANLDEPTEEETAQDKEEDNEERLELLAALAESGELRLDDLSEEEVRCFHSELKRGELGRALGAWEPWWQTTAIVDLSSLGDDAADEGDRAVHCSPPPHLCCGGEGDSRQVHPSVALTVIEALYAYVHTLRAFNGDWKWDPLQAAVHMLHLGRGICAHRVYASATEALRAAMSAAAALPGANFGAGLDSLCLGDVATLLRRGVGSCARGLREAAEIVELAADAAEAKAEAARMQKDELSKQMGL
;
A
#
# COMPACT_ATOMS: atom_id res chain seq x y z
N MET A 1 61.63 62.61 51.18
CA MET A 1 60.35 61.95 51.50
C MET A 1 60.26 60.68 50.68
N PRO A 2 59.87 59.53 51.24
CA PRO A 2 59.73 58.32 50.44
C PRO A 2 58.61 58.48 49.41
N PRO A 3 58.72 57.88 48.21
CA PRO A 3 57.72 58.01 47.17
C PRO A 3 56.39 57.41 47.65
N VAL A 4 55.30 58.15 47.51
CA VAL A 4 53.95 57.66 47.82
C VAL A 4 53.42 56.84 46.65
N CYS A 5 52.58 55.84 46.95
CA CYS A 5 51.92 55.02 45.95
C CYS A 5 51.12 55.92 45.00
N THR A 6 51.47 55.88 43.72
CA THR A 6 50.82 56.70 42.67
C THR A 6 49.40 56.22 42.35
N VAL A 7 49.03 55.01 42.78
CA VAL A 7 47.72 54.40 42.52
C VAL A 7 46.70 54.74 43.61
N CYS A 8 47.09 54.63 44.89
CA CYS A 8 46.17 54.86 46.00
C CYS A 8 46.46 56.12 46.82
N VAL A 9 47.67 56.69 46.70
CA VAL A 9 48.12 57.92 47.38
C VAL A 9 48.00 57.87 48.91
N ARG A 10 47.86 56.68 49.50
CA ARG A 10 47.62 56.49 50.95
C ARG A 10 48.81 55.89 51.71
N ALA A 11 49.72 55.22 51.00
CA ALA A 11 50.82 54.48 51.59
C ALA A 11 52.11 54.71 50.80
N GLU A 12 53.26 54.49 51.43
CA GLU A 12 54.57 54.49 50.80
C GLU A 12 54.66 53.41 49.70
N ALA A 13 55.22 53.79 48.55
CA ALA A 13 55.46 52.89 47.43
C ALA A 13 56.66 51.98 47.74
N ARG A 14 56.43 50.66 47.71
CA ARG A 14 57.45 49.64 47.98
C ARG A 14 58.00 48.99 46.71
N TYR A 15 57.29 49.13 45.60
CA TYR A 15 57.57 48.43 44.35
C TYR A 15 57.36 49.37 43.15
N THR A 16 57.96 49.02 42.02
CA THR A 16 57.87 49.78 40.76
C THR A 16 57.56 48.84 39.60
N CYS A 17 56.57 49.17 38.77
CA CYS A 17 56.19 48.34 37.62
C CYS A 17 57.31 48.36 36.55
N PRO A 18 57.81 47.21 36.07
CA PRO A 18 58.91 47.17 35.10
C PRO A 18 58.53 47.69 33.70
N ARG A 19 57.23 47.72 33.35
CA ARG A 19 56.77 48.17 32.02
C ARG A 19 56.54 49.67 31.93
N CYS A 20 55.89 50.26 32.94
CA CYS A 20 55.51 51.67 32.92
C CYS A 20 56.17 52.51 34.04
N GLN A 21 57.03 51.90 34.85
CA GLN A 21 57.81 52.55 35.92
C GLN A 21 56.98 53.24 37.02
N VAL A 22 55.70 52.85 37.15
CA VAL A 22 54.78 53.40 38.15
C VAL A 22 55.05 52.78 39.53
N ALA A 23 55.18 53.61 40.56
CA ALA A 23 55.48 53.19 41.93
C ALA A 23 54.20 52.86 42.72
N TYR A 24 54.14 51.69 43.35
CA TYR A 24 52.95 51.14 44.03
C TYR A 24 53.28 50.49 45.38
N CYS A 25 52.28 50.37 46.26
CA CYS A 25 52.49 49.85 47.64
C CYS A 25 52.16 48.35 47.81
N SER A 26 51.26 47.78 47.00
CA SER A 26 50.78 46.41 47.14
C SER A 26 50.30 45.80 45.82
N LEU A 27 50.07 44.48 45.82
CA LEU A 27 49.53 43.76 44.65
C LEU A 27 48.19 44.32 44.16
N ALA A 28 47.32 44.78 45.06
CA ALA A 28 46.06 45.41 44.68
C ALA A 28 46.29 46.70 43.87
N CYS A 29 47.29 47.50 44.24
CA CYS A 29 47.69 48.67 43.46
C CYS A 29 48.39 48.27 42.15
N TYR A 30 49.13 47.16 42.13
CA TYR A 30 49.68 46.60 40.90
C TYR A 30 48.58 46.14 39.94
N GLN A 31 47.49 45.54 40.41
CA GLN A 31 46.39 45.16 39.52
C GLN A 31 45.57 46.37 39.02
N GLY A 32 45.52 47.44 39.82
CA GLY A 32 44.73 48.64 39.51
C GLY A 32 45.45 49.77 38.76
N HIS A 33 46.78 49.71 38.55
CA HIS A 33 47.53 50.86 38.01
C HIS A 33 47.36 51.10 36.51
N SER A 34 47.36 50.05 35.69
CA SER A 34 46.99 50.12 34.27
C SER A 34 46.68 48.71 33.75
N GLY A 35 45.47 48.51 33.23
CA GLY A 35 45.05 47.21 32.69
C GLY A 35 45.98 46.70 31.59
N LYS A 36 46.56 47.60 30.80
CA LYS A 36 47.49 47.24 29.71
C LYS A 36 48.80 46.62 30.21
N CYS A 37 49.35 47.06 31.35
CA CYS A 37 50.62 46.50 31.86
C CYS A 37 50.42 45.14 32.53
N THR A 38 49.27 44.93 33.18
CA THR A 38 48.92 43.66 33.81
C THR A 38 48.50 42.63 32.77
N GLU A 39 47.61 43.01 31.86
CA GLU A 39 47.12 42.15 30.78
C GLU A 39 48.25 41.67 29.88
N SER A 40 49.14 42.56 29.43
CA SER A 40 50.26 42.16 28.57
C SER A 40 51.28 41.26 29.28
N PHE A 41 51.50 41.43 30.58
CA PHE A 41 52.33 40.51 31.37
C PHE A 41 51.69 39.13 31.50
N PHE A 42 50.39 39.06 31.79
CA PHE A 42 49.66 37.80 31.86
C PHE A 42 49.55 37.13 30.48
N GLN A 43 49.36 37.89 29.43
CA GLN A 43 49.32 37.40 28.05
C GLN A 43 50.66 36.78 27.66
N ASP A 44 51.78 37.44 27.98
CA ASP A 44 53.11 36.90 27.71
C ASP A 44 53.33 35.58 28.47
N GLN A 45 52.97 35.55 29.77
CA GLN A 45 53.08 34.35 30.61
C GLN A 45 52.20 33.19 30.10
N VAL A 46 50.96 33.45 29.69
CA VAL A 46 50.07 32.43 29.11
C VAL A 46 50.58 31.99 27.74
N SER A 47 51.12 32.89 26.93
CA SER A 47 51.67 32.56 25.61
C SER A 47 52.92 31.70 25.70
N GLU A 48 53.77 31.91 26.71
CA GLU A 48 54.95 31.08 26.96
C GLU A 48 54.56 29.69 27.46
N GLU A 49 53.55 29.60 28.33
CA GLU A 49 53.02 28.31 28.81
C GLU A 49 52.35 27.50 27.69
N LEU A 50 51.57 28.15 26.82
CA LEU A 50 50.97 27.49 25.66
C LEU A 50 52.02 27.02 24.65
N LYS A 51 53.15 27.74 24.52
CA LYS A 51 54.28 27.32 23.67
C LYS A 51 55.10 26.19 24.30
N SER A 52 55.13 26.10 25.63
CA SER A 52 55.84 25.03 26.35
C SER A 52 55.06 23.71 26.33
N GLN A 53 53.73 23.78 26.22
CA GLN A 53 52.85 22.63 26.02
C GLN A 53 52.97 22.12 24.58
N ARG A 54 53.66 20.99 24.41
CA ARG A 54 53.66 20.24 23.15
C ARG A 54 52.51 19.26 23.16
N ALA A 55 51.60 19.41 22.20
CA ALA A 55 50.55 18.41 21.95
C ALA A 55 51.18 17.04 21.65
N THR A 56 50.62 16.01 22.24
CA THR A 56 51.01 14.62 21.94
C THR A 56 50.67 14.28 20.49
N PRO A 57 51.35 13.29 19.87
CA PRO A 57 51.04 12.88 18.50
C PRO A 57 49.58 12.43 18.33
N GLU A 58 48.95 11.92 19.40
CA GLU A 58 47.56 11.46 19.41
C GLU A 58 46.56 12.62 19.38
N GLU A 59 46.81 13.67 20.17
CA GLU A 59 45.99 14.90 20.15
C GLU A 59 46.10 15.62 18.81
N ARG A 60 47.30 15.64 18.23
CA ARG A 60 47.54 16.23 16.90
C ARG A 60 46.77 15.47 15.82
N LYS A 61 46.76 14.14 15.88
CA LYS A 61 45.98 13.29 14.97
C LYS A 61 44.47 13.51 15.12
N ARG A 62 43.96 13.69 16.36
CA ARG A 62 42.55 14.04 16.59
C ARG A 62 42.20 15.40 16.00
N LEU A 63 43.08 16.39 16.17
CA LEU A 63 42.86 17.73 15.64
C LEU A 63 42.88 17.74 14.10
N GLU A 64 43.80 16.99 13.49
CA GLU A 64 43.85 16.77 12.05
C GLU A 64 42.58 16.06 11.53
N GLN A 65 42.06 15.08 12.27
CA GLN A 65 40.79 14.43 11.93
C GLN A 65 39.62 15.43 11.94
N VAL A 66 39.51 16.26 12.99
CA VAL A 66 38.44 17.28 13.08
C VAL A 66 38.55 18.31 11.96
N VAL A 67 39.76 18.78 11.64
CA VAL A 67 39.97 19.73 10.53
C VAL A 67 39.61 19.07 9.18
N SER A 68 39.97 17.81 8.97
CA SER A 68 39.57 17.09 7.74
C SER A 68 38.06 16.88 7.66
N SER A 69 37.39 16.60 8.78
CA SER A 69 35.93 16.47 8.81
C SER A 69 35.22 17.77 8.50
N LEU A 70 35.76 18.92 8.94
CA LEU A 70 35.22 20.23 8.60
C LEU A 70 35.44 20.59 7.13
N ALA A 71 36.60 20.23 6.57
CA ALA A 71 36.87 20.46 5.14
C ALA A 71 35.97 19.61 4.22
N ASN A 72 35.57 18.41 4.67
CA ASN A 72 34.64 17.54 3.94
C ASN A 72 33.18 18.01 3.99
N LEU A 73 32.83 19.03 4.79
CA LEU A 73 31.50 19.66 4.79
C LEU A 73 31.35 20.74 3.70
N ASP A 74 32.46 21.19 3.10
CA ASP A 74 32.48 22.15 1.98
C ASP A 74 32.54 21.44 0.60
N GLU A 75 32.63 20.11 0.58
CA GLU A 75 32.36 19.31 -0.63
C GLU A 75 30.85 19.01 -0.69
N PRO A 76 30.18 19.15 -1.86
CA PRO A 76 28.76 18.82 -1.97
C PRO A 76 28.61 17.33 -1.62
N THR A 77 27.98 17.07 -0.48
CA THR A 77 27.65 15.72 -0.04
C THR A 77 26.57 15.16 -0.98
N GLU A 78 26.59 13.83 -1.19
CA GLU A 78 25.56 13.10 -1.95
C GLU A 78 24.11 13.36 -1.45
N GLU A 79 23.96 13.98 -0.27
CA GLU A 79 22.71 14.43 0.34
C GLU A 79 22.01 15.53 -0.48
N GLU A 80 22.74 16.47 -1.11
CA GLU A 80 22.11 17.48 -1.99
C GLU A 80 21.61 16.88 -3.31
N THR A 81 22.19 15.76 -3.77
CA THR A 81 21.71 15.02 -4.96
C THR A 81 20.61 14.01 -4.67
N ALA A 82 20.31 13.74 -3.40
CA ALA A 82 19.23 12.84 -2.99
C ALA A 82 17.88 13.56 -2.90
N GLN A 83 17.85 14.82 -2.43
CA GLN A 83 16.62 15.62 -2.34
C GLN A 83 16.00 15.88 -3.72
N ASP A 84 16.79 16.27 -4.72
CA ASP A 84 16.30 16.53 -6.08
C ASP A 84 15.70 15.28 -6.78
N LYS A 85 16.06 14.06 -6.35
CA LYS A 85 15.54 12.80 -6.91
C LYS A 85 14.31 12.26 -6.18
N GLU A 86 14.15 12.61 -4.90
CA GLU A 86 12.98 12.20 -4.13
C GLU A 86 11.75 13.04 -4.50
N GLU A 87 11.91 14.34 -4.74
CA GLU A 87 10.81 15.23 -5.18
C GLU A 87 10.29 14.85 -6.59
N ASP A 88 11.18 14.55 -7.54
CA ASP A 88 10.82 14.09 -8.91
C ASP A 88 10.04 12.76 -8.90
N ASN A 89 10.29 11.91 -7.89
CA ASN A 89 9.60 10.63 -7.73
C ASN A 89 8.21 10.79 -7.07
N GLU A 90 8.04 11.76 -6.17
CA GLU A 90 6.75 12.03 -5.53
C GLU A 90 5.76 12.67 -6.52
N GLU A 91 6.17 13.68 -7.28
CA GLU A 91 5.33 14.29 -8.33
C GLU A 91 4.92 13.26 -9.40
N ARG A 92 5.85 12.37 -9.78
CA ARG A 92 5.56 11.29 -10.72
C ARG A 92 4.58 10.27 -10.15
N LEU A 93 4.68 9.95 -8.86
CA LEU A 93 3.73 9.06 -8.20
C LEU A 93 2.33 9.68 -8.12
N GLU A 94 2.22 10.98 -7.84
CA GLU A 94 0.94 11.70 -7.83
C GLU A 94 0.26 11.71 -9.21
N LEU A 95 1.04 11.90 -10.29
CA LEU A 95 0.53 11.80 -11.66
C LEU A 95 -0.04 10.40 -11.95
N LEU A 96 0.70 9.35 -11.59
CA LEU A 96 0.27 7.97 -11.81
C LEU A 96 -0.97 7.63 -10.95
N ALA A 97 -1.06 8.17 -9.72
CA ALA A 97 -2.23 8.02 -8.87
C ALA A 97 -3.47 8.69 -9.48
N ALA A 98 -3.35 9.91 -10.01
CA ALA A 98 -4.44 10.60 -10.70
C ALA A 98 -4.90 9.86 -11.97
N LEU A 99 -3.95 9.28 -12.72
CA LEU A 99 -4.27 8.41 -13.88
C LEU A 99 -4.96 7.11 -13.44
N ALA A 100 -4.58 6.55 -12.28
CA ALA A 100 -5.24 5.36 -11.72
C ALA A 100 -6.68 5.68 -11.29
N GLU A 101 -6.90 6.80 -10.60
CA GLU A 101 -8.23 7.24 -10.16
C GLU A 101 -9.18 7.53 -11.32
N SER A 102 -8.65 8.05 -12.43
CA SER A 102 -9.42 8.26 -13.67
C SER A 102 -9.64 6.97 -14.48
N GLY A 103 -8.99 5.86 -14.12
CA GLY A 103 -9.09 4.58 -14.82
C GLY A 103 -8.38 4.57 -16.19
N GLU A 104 -7.53 5.56 -16.46
CA GLU A 104 -6.82 5.69 -17.74
C GLU A 104 -5.37 5.19 -17.69
N LEU A 105 -4.86 4.83 -16.51
CA LEU A 105 -3.50 4.34 -16.33
C LEU A 105 -3.24 3.06 -17.14
N ARG A 106 -2.28 3.12 -18.06
CA ARG A 106 -1.79 2.00 -18.87
C ARG A 106 -0.35 1.67 -18.53
N LEU A 107 0.07 0.46 -18.88
CA LEU A 107 1.48 0.04 -18.79
C LEU A 107 2.41 0.95 -19.62
N ASP A 108 1.88 1.59 -20.66
CA ASP A 108 2.61 2.52 -21.52
C ASP A 108 2.92 3.87 -20.84
N ASP A 109 2.23 4.21 -19.74
CA ASP A 109 2.46 5.44 -18.98
C ASP A 109 3.62 5.28 -17.97
N LEU A 110 4.03 4.04 -17.71
CA LEU A 110 5.14 3.69 -16.84
C LEU A 110 6.46 3.72 -17.61
N SER A 111 7.53 4.12 -16.94
CA SER A 111 8.88 4.04 -17.48
C SER A 111 9.34 2.59 -17.58
N GLU A 112 10.32 2.31 -18.44
CA GLU A 112 10.87 0.95 -18.57
C GLU A 112 11.42 0.38 -17.24
N GLU A 113 11.88 1.27 -16.36
CA GLU A 113 12.38 0.91 -15.03
C GLU A 113 11.24 0.54 -14.07
N GLU A 114 10.15 1.32 -14.08
CA GLU A 114 8.94 1.06 -13.28
C GLU A 114 8.25 -0.23 -13.72
N VAL A 115 8.12 -0.46 -15.04
CA VAL A 115 7.58 -1.71 -15.58
C VAL A 115 8.42 -2.92 -15.14
N ARG A 116 9.75 -2.79 -15.18
CA ARG A 116 10.66 -3.85 -14.73
C ARG A 116 10.53 -4.11 -13.23
N CYS A 117 10.43 -3.06 -12.42
CA CYS A 117 10.20 -3.15 -10.98
C CYS A 117 8.86 -3.84 -10.69
N PHE A 118 7.78 -3.38 -11.32
CA PHE A 118 6.45 -3.98 -11.22
C PHE A 118 6.45 -5.47 -11.56
N HIS A 119 7.05 -5.87 -12.69
CA HIS A 119 7.15 -7.29 -13.06
C HIS A 119 8.04 -8.11 -12.10
N SER A 120 9.06 -7.51 -11.51
CA SER A 120 9.87 -8.16 -10.47
C SER A 120 9.04 -8.43 -9.23
N GLU A 121 8.32 -7.43 -8.73
CA GLU A 121 7.45 -7.55 -7.56
C GLU A 121 6.26 -8.48 -7.80
N LEU A 122 5.73 -8.51 -9.03
CA LEU A 122 4.71 -9.47 -9.47
C LEU A 122 5.24 -10.91 -9.40
N LYS A 123 6.47 -11.16 -9.84
CA LYS A 123 7.11 -12.49 -9.77
C LYS A 123 7.43 -12.91 -8.33
N ARG A 124 7.80 -11.95 -7.48
CA ARG A 124 8.07 -12.17 -6.06
C ARG A 124 6.79 -12.37 -5.24
N GLY A 125 5.63 -11.98 -5.79
CA GLY A 125 4.34 -12.07 -5.12
C GLY A 125 4.15 -11.02 -4.02
N GLU A 126 4.96 -9.97 -4.00
CA GLU A 126 4.92 -8.94 -2.95
C GLU A 126 3.74 -7.97 -3.15
N LEU A 127 3.29 -7.76 -4.39
CA LEU A 127 2.09 -6.99 -4.73
C LEU A 127 0.82 -7.51 -4.03
N GLY A 128 0.75 -8.82 -3.77
CA GLY A 128 -0.38 -9.41 -3.05
C GLY A 128 -0.53 -8.92 -1.60
N ARG A 129 0.52 -8.33 -1.00
CA ARG A 129 0.45 -7.72 0.34
C ARG A 129 -0.15 -6.32 0.33
N ALA A 130 -0.03 -5.62 -0.79
CA ALA A 130 -0.63 -4.30 -0.96
C ALA A 130 -2.13 -4.39 -1.28
N LEU A 131 -2.57 -5.51 -1.85
CA LEU A 131 -3.98 -5.76 -2.09
C LEU A 131 -4.67 -6.20 -0.80
N GLY A 132 -5.71 -5.46 -0.40
CA GLY A 132 -6.63 -5.91 0.64
C GLY A 132 -7.32 -7.20 0.22
N ALA A 133 -7.34 -8.19 1.12
CA ALA A 133 -8.09 -9.42 0.87
C ALA A 133 -9.59 -9.11 0.87
N TRP A 134 -10.27 -9.44 -0.22
CA TRP A 134 -11.71 -9.27 -0.30
C TRP A 134 -12.41 -10.18 0.70
N GLU A 135 -13.33 -9.59 1.47
CA GLU A 135 -14.18 -10.31 2.40
C GLU A 135 -15.46 -10.76 1.72
N PRO A 136 -15.70 -12.07 1.58
CA PRO A 136 -16.91 -12.54 0.95
C PRO A 136 -18.14 -12.28 1.80
N TRP A 137 -19.21 -11.76 1.19
CA TRP A 137 -20.45 -11.43 1.89
C TRP A 137 -21.09 -12.61 2.62
N TRP A 138 -20.83 -13.84 2.16
CA TRP A 138 -21.33 -15.06 2.80
C TRP A 138 -20.57 -15.44 4.07
N GLN A 139 -19.41 -14.84 4.32
CA GLN A 139 -18.65 -14.97 5.55
C GLN A 139 -19.03 -13.88 6.56
N THR A 140 -19.48 -12.71 6.08
CA THR A 140 -19.97 -11.62 6.93
C THR A 140 -21.22 -12.07 7.69
N THR A 141 -21.08 -12.30 8.99
CA THR A 141 -22.23 -12.37 9.90
C THR A 141 -22.63 -10.95 10.21
N ALA A 142 -23.80 -10.51 9.75
CA ALA A 142 -24.38 -9.27 10.22
C ALA A 142 -24.63 -9.42 11.73
N ILE A 143 -23.75 -8.85 12.55
CA ILE A 143 -24.05 -8.61 13.95
C ILE A 143 -25.02 -7.44 13.92
N VAL A 144 -26.32 -7.75 14.04
CA VAL A 144 -27.31 -6.71 14.30
C VAL A 144 -27.02 -6.18 15.69
N ASP A 145 -26.43 -4.99 15.77
CA ASP A 145 -26.40 -4.25 17.01
C ASP A 145 -27.84 -3.82 17.33
N LEU A 146 -28.48 -4.57 18.22
CA LEU A 146 -29.86 -4.34 18.66
C LEU A 146 -30.07 -2.94 19.26
N SER A 147 -29.00 -2.21 19.58
CA SER A 147 -29.05 -0.82 20.06
C SER A 147 -29.17 0.24 18.94
N SER A 148 -28.92 -0.14 17.69
CA SER A 148 -29.00 0.74 16.50
C SER A 148 -30.36 0.71 15.79
N LEU A 149 -31.33 -0.06 16.29
CA LEU A 149 -32.71 -0.06 15.80
C LEU A 149 -33.45 1.16 16.35
N GLY A 150 -33.07 2.35 15.89
CA GLY A 150 -33.99 3.47 15.81
C GLY A 150 -35.00 3.21 14.68
N ASP A 151 -36.25 3.60 14.88
CA ASP A 151 -37.41 3.29 14.02
C ASP A 151 -37.31 3.78 12.55
N ASP A 152 -36.20 4.39 12.13
CA ASP A 152 -36.06 5.04 10.81
C ASP A 152 -34.84 4.56 9.98
N ALA A 153 -34.14 3.48 10.36
CA ALA A 153 -33.00 2.95 9.60
C ALA A 153 -33.40 1.81 8.64
N ALA A 154 -34.33 2.10 7.73
CA ALA A 154 -34.66 1.22 6.61
C ALA A 154 -34.29 1.89 5.29
N ASP A 155 -33.03 2.26 5.10
CA ASP A 155 -32.58 2.66 3.76
C ASP A 155 -31.13 2.26 3.48
N GLU A 156 -30.98 1.66 2.30
CA GLU A 156 -29.75 1.34 1.56
C GLU A 156 -28.88 0.12 1.94
N GLY A 157 -28.75 -0.29 3.21
CA GLY A 157 -27.87 -1.41 3.58
C GLY A 157 -28.45 -2.83 3.46
N ASP A 158 -29.78 -2.97 3.53
CA ASP A 158 -30.45 -4.25 3.87
C ASP A 158 -31.26 -4.86 2.71
N ARG A 159 -31.32 -4.19 1.56
CA ARG A 159 -32.16 -4.61 0.42
C ARG A 159 -31.67 -5.89 -0.29
N ALA A 160 -30.41 -6.27 -0.11
CA ALA A 160 -29.81 -7.44 -0.79
C ALA A 160 -29.96 -8.76 -0.01
N VAL A 161 -30.26 -8.71 1.30
CA VAL A 161 -30.32 -9.90 2.17
C VAL A 161 -31.74 -10.47 2.24
N HIS A 162 -32.77 -9.63 2.07
CA HIS A 162 -34.17 -10.01 2.17
C HIS A 162 -34.88 -10.07 0.81
N CYS A 163 -34.32 -10.79 -0.17
CA CYS A 163 -35.15 -11.28 -1.26
C CYS A 163 -36.01 -12.42 -0.74
N SER A 164 -37.33 -12.33 -0.89
CA SER A 164 -38.22 -13.46 -0.64
C SER A 164 -37.73 -14.67 -1.44
N PRO A 165 -37.71 -15.87 -0.83
CA PRO A 165 -37.26 -17.05 -1.54
C PRO A 165 -38.10 -17.22 -2.82
N PRO A 166 -37.48 -17.63 -3.95
CA PRO A 166 -38.21 -17.83 -5.18
C PRO A 166 -39.40 -18.77 -4.95
N PRO A 167 -40.55 -18.53 -5.61
CA PRO A 167 -41.74 -19.34 -5.42
C PRO A 167 -41.42 -20.81 -5.74
N HIS A 168 -41.91 -21.71 -4.88
CA HIS A 168 -41.58 -23.12 -5.02
C HIS A 168 -42.28 -23.70 -6.25
N LEU A 169 -41.51 -24.38 -7.12
CA LEU A 169 -42.05 -25.05 -8.31
C LEU A 169 -43.16 -26.08 -7.98
N CYS A 170 -43.18 -26.62 -6.76
CA CYS A 170 -44.22 -27.55 -6.32
C CYS A 170 -45.48 -26.87 -5.74
N CYS A 171 -45.46 -25.54 -5.52
CA CYS A 171 -46.56 -24.80 -4.88
C CYS A 171 -47.20 -23.75 -5.81
N GLY A 172 -46.72 -23.60 -7.04
CA GLY A 172 -47.17 -22.61 -8.01
C GLY A 172 -48.19 -23.15 -9.01
N GLY A 173 -49.45 -23.30 -8.60
CA GLY A 173 -50.58 -23.52 -9.52
C GLY A 173 -51.26 -24.88 -9.43
N GLU A 174 -52.58 -24.87 -9.70
CA GLU A 174 -53.51 -26.01 -9.57
C GLU A 174 -52.99 -27.30 -10.22
N GLY A 175 -52.75 -28.32 -9.38
CA GLY A 175 -53.01 -29.71 -9.77
C GLY A 175 -51.85 -30.62 -10.18
N ASP A 176 -50.60 -30.17 -10.27
CA ASP A 176 -49.49 -31.09 -10.56
C ASP A 176 -48.19 -30.70 -9.84
N SER A 177 -47.90 -31.39 -8.73
CA SER A 177 -46.63 -31.27 -8.02
C SER A 177 -45.51 -31.85 -8.86
N ARG A 178 -44.97 -31.07 -9.81
CA ARG A 178 -43.79 -31.45 -10.59
C ARG A 178 -42.59 -31.64 -9.67
N GLN A 179 -42.24 -32.90 -9.41
CA GLN A 179 -41.05 -33.25 -8.65
C GLN A 179 -39.81 -32.96 -9.51
N VAL A 180 -39.00 -31.99 -9.08
CA VAL A 180 -37.74 -31.67 -9.74
C VAL A 180 -36.78 -32.83 -9.60
N HIS A 181 -36.10 -33.21 -10.69
CA HIS A 181 -35.12 -34.30 -10.64
C HIS A 181 -33.94 -33.95 -9.72
N PRO A 182 -33.43 -34.87 -8.88
CA PRO A 182 -32.35 -34.60 -7.93
C PRO A 182 -31.06 -34.04 -8.55
N SER A 183 -30.82 -34.26 -9.85
CA SER A 183 -29.67 -33.72 -10.57
C SER A 183 -29.63 -32.19 -10.64
N VAL A 184 -30.78 -31.52 -10.49
CA VAL A 184 -30.82 -30.05 -10.46
C VAL A 184 -30.08 -29.54 -9.23
N ALA A 185 -30.23 -30.19 -8.06
CA ALA A 185 -29.48 -29.82 -6.87
C ALA A 185 -27.96 -29.99 -7.07
N LEU A 186 -27.54 -31.00 -7.84
CA LEU A 186 -26.13 -31.21 -8.17
C LEU A 186 -25.59 -30.13 -9.11
N THR A 187 -26.41 -29.67 -10.05
CA THR A 187 -26.08 -28.56 -10.95
C THR A 187 -25.99 -27.25 -10.17
N VAL A 188 -26.87 -27.04 -9.18
CA VAL A 188 -26.81 -25.87 -8.28
C VAL A 188 -25.52 -25.87 -7.46
N ILE A 189 -25.09 -27.02 -6.93
CA ILE A 189 -23.82 -27.12 -6.18
C ILE A 189 -22.63 -26.75 -7.07
N GLU A 190 -22.60 -27.24 -8.31
CA GLU A 190 -21.55 -26.89 -9.28
C GLU A 190 -21.59 -25.39 -9.63
N ALA A 191 -22.77 -24.83 -9.87
CA ALA A 191 -22.96 -23.41 -10.16
C ALA A 191 -22.47 -22.52 -9.02
N LEU A 192 -22.81 -22.86 -7.76
CA LEU A 192 -22.35 -22.14 -6.59
C LEU A 192 -20.82 -22.23 -6.42
N TYR A 193 -20.23 -23.40 -6.69
CA TYR A 193 -18.78 -23.54 -6.66
C TYR A 193 -18.11 -22.67 -7.74
N ALA A 194 -18.62 -22.68 -8.97
CA ALA A 194 -18.11 -21.85 -10.06
C ALA A 194 -18.19 -20.35 -9.72
N TYR A 195 -19.31 -19.90 -9.16
CA TYR A 195 -19.52 -18.52 -8.72
C TYR A 195 -18.54 -18.10 -7.61
N VAL A 196 -18.45 -18.88 -6.53
CA VAL A 196 -17.54 -18.62 -5.40
C VAL A 196 -16.09 -18.58 -5.88
N HIS A 197 -15.69 -19.55 -6.71
CA HIS A 197 -14.34 -19.61 -7.25
C HIS A 197 -14.04 -18.39 -8.12
N THR A 198 -15.00 -17.95 -8.94
CA THR A 198 -14.84 -16.74 -9.77
C THR A 198 -14.62 -15.53 -8.87
N LEU A 199 -15.48 -15.29 -7.87
CA LEU A 199 -15.30 -14.15 -6.96
C LEU A 199 -13.97 -14.17 -6.21
N ARG A 200 -13.51 -15.33 -5.76
CA ARG A 200 -12.19 -15.43 -5.12
C ARG A 200 -11.03 -15.20 -6.07
N ALA A 201 -11.12 -15.70 -7.30
CA ALA A 201 -10.08 -15.50 -8.31
C ALA A 201 -9.94 -14.03 -8.72
N PHE A 202 -11.06 -13.29 -8.68
CA PHE A 202 -11.13 -11.87 -9.01
C PHE A 202 -11.07 -10.94 -7.78
N ASN A 203 -10.78 -11.48 -6.59
CA ASN A 203 -10.76 -10.73 -5.32
C ASN A 203 -12.00 -9.83 -5.13
N GLY A 204 -13.19 -10.36 -5.47
CA GLY A 204 -14.48 -9.65 -5.37
C GLY A 204 -14.78 -8.66 -6.49
N ASP A 205 -13.76 -8.13 -7.17
CA ASP A 205 -13.94 -7.20 -8.29
C ASP A 205 -13.85 -7.96 -9.61
N TRP A 206 -14.99 -8.46 -10.08
CA TRP A 206 -15.12 -9.13 -11.37
C TRP A 206 -15.62 -8.18 -12.46
N LYS A 207 -16.08 -6.97 -12.09
CA LYS A 207 -16.73 -6.03 -13.01
C LYS A 207 -15.74 -5.31 -13.92
N TRP A 208 -14.45 -5.27 -13.57
CA TRP A 208 -13.42 -4.72 -14.44
C TRP A 208 -13.20 -5.54 -15.73
N ASP A 209 -13.45 -6.86 -15.71
CA ASP A 209 -13.46 -7.71 -16.91
C ASP A 209 -14.56 -8.79 -16.83
N PRO A 210 -15.82 -8.42 -17.15
CA PRO A 210 -16.94 -9.34 -17.05
C PRO A 210 -16.82 -10.52 -18.03
N LEU A 211 -16.16 -10.32 -19.18
CA LEU A 211 -15.97 -11.36 -20.18
C LEU A 211 -15.06 -12.46 -19.66
N GLN A 212 -13.92 -12.10 -19.07
CA GLN A 212 -13.03 -13.09 -18.44
C GLN A 212 -13.70 -13.75 -17.23
N ALA A 213 -14.43 -12.99 -16.40
CA ALA A 213 -15.15 -13.55 -15.27
C ALA A 213 -16.20 -14.60 -15.70
N ALA A 214 -16.98 -14.31 -16.75
CA ALA A 214 -17.95 -15.25 -17.28
C ALA A 214 -17.29 -16.48 -17.93
N VAL A 215 -16.22 -16.31 -18.71
CA VAL A 215 -15.48 -17.45 -19.29
C VAL A 215 -14.91 -18.35 -18.18
N HIS A 216 -14.35 -17.75 -17.14
CA HIS A 216 -13.86 -18.46 -15.96
C HIS A 216 -14.97 -19.27 -15.30
N MET A 217 -16.12 -18.65 -15.03
CA MET A 217 -17.26 -19.31 -14.40
C MET A 217 -17.84 -20.44 -15.26
N LEU A 218 -18.02 -20.21 -16.56
CA LEU A 218 -18.58 -21.18 -17.50
C LEU A 218 -17.65 -22.37 -17.77
N HIS A 219 -16.33 -22.17 -17.68
CA HIS A 219 -15.34 -23.25 -17.76
C HIS A 219 -15.46 -24.22 -16.57
N LEU A 220 -15.75 -23.69 -15.37
CA LEU A 220 -15.99 -24.47 -14.16
C LEU A 220 -17.38 -25.12 -14.15
N GLY A 221 -18.40 -24.40 -14.63
CA GLY A 221 -19.82 -24.81 -14.66
C GLY A 221 -20.19 -25.73 -15.84
N ARG A 222 -19.50 -26.85 -16.03
CA ARG A 222 -19.73 -27.73 -17.18
C ARG A 222 -21.11 -28.41 -17.20
N GLY A 223 -21.75 -28.62 -16.05
CA GLY A 223 -23.13 -29.09 -16.00
C GLY A 223 -24.12 -28.09 -16.61
N ILE A 224 -23.83 -26.79 -16.53
CA ILE A 224 -24.63 -25.73 -17.14
C ILE A 224 -24.40 -25.69 -18.65
N CYS A 225 -23.14 -25.62 -19.09
CA CYS A 225 -22.79 -25.37 -20.49
C CYS A 225 -22.83 -26.64 -21.37
N ALA A 226 -22.48 -27.80 -20.82
CA ALA A 226 -22.34 -29.06 -21.55
C ALA A 226 -23.43 -30.08 -21.18
N HIS A 227 -24.46 -29.66 -20.43
CA HIS A 227 -25.58 -30.50 -19.97
C HIS A 227 -25.12 -31.80 -19.28
N ARG A 228 -23.99 -31.75 -18.58
CA ARG A 228 -23.45 -32.90 -17.86
C ARG A 228 -24.29 -33.17 -16.61
N VAL A 229 -24.85 -34.36 -16.53
CA VAL A 229 -25.56 -34.83 -15.35
C VAL A 229 -24.60 -35.61 -14.45
N TYR A 230 -24.53 -35.24 -13.18
CA TYR A 230 -23.72 -35.92 -12.18
C TYR A 230 -24.55 -36.94 -11.39
N ALA A 231 -23.91 -38.02 -10.92
CA ALA A 231 -24.56 -39.01 -10.08
C ALA A 231 -24.51 -38.64 -8.59
N SER A 232 -23.57 -37.80 -8.18
CA SER A 232 -23.39 -37.37 -6.78
C SER A 232 -22.75 -35.99 -6.63
N ALA A 233 -22.92 -35.36 -5.47
CA ALA A 233 -22.29 -34.07 -5.16
C ALA A 233 -20.75 -34.16 -5.20
N THR A 234 -20.18 -35.26 -4.72
CA THR A 234 -18.74 -35.50 -4.75
C THR A 234 -18.20 -35.61 -6.18
N GLU A 235 -18.97 -36.20 -7.10
CA GLU A 235 -18.59 -36.25 -8.51
C GLU A 235 -18.64 -34.86 -9.15
N ALA A 236 -19.72 -34.10 -8.91
CA ALA A 236 -19.87 -32.73 -9.41
C ALA A 236 -18.72 -31.82 -8.95
N LEU A 237 -18.42 -31.81 -7.66
CA LEU A 237 -17.34 -30.99 -7.10
C LEU A 237 -15.96 -31.44 -7.58
N ARG A 238 -15.71 -32.74 -7.72
CA ARG A 238 -14.43 -33.24 -8.26
C ARG A 238 -14.25 -32.83 -9.72
N ALA A 239 -15.32 -32.87 -10.51
CA ALA A 239 -15.27 -32.39 -11.89
C ALA A 239 -14.97 -30.89 -11.95
N ALA A 240 -15.60 -30.09 -11.07
CA ALA A 240 -15.36 -28.66 -10.98
C ALA A 240 -13.91 -28.32 -10.53
N MET A 241 -13.37 -29.00 -9.51
CA MET A 241 -11.97 -28.84 -9.10
C MET A 241 -10.99 -29.26 -10.20
N SER A 242 -11.28 -30.35 -10.93
CA SER A 242 -10.46 -30.75 -12.06
C SER A 242 -10.51 -29.74 -13.20
N ALA A 243 -11.64 -29.04 -13.40
CA ALA A 243 -11.74 -27.94 -14.34
C ALA A 243 -10.95 -26.72 -13.86
N ALA A 244 -11.02 -26.40 -12.56
CA ALA A 244 -10.24 -25.32 -11.94
C ALA A 244 -8.74 -25.52 -12.10
N ALA A 245 -8.25 -26.74 -11.85
CA ALA A 245 -6.85 -27.10 -12.05
C ALA A 245 -6.37 -26.97 -13.51
N ALA A 246 -7.29 -26.98 -14.47
CA ALA A 246 -6.99 -26.84 -15.89
C ALA A 246 -7.03 -25.38 -16.39
N LEU A 247 -7.30 -24.40 -15.52
CA LEU A 247 -7.33 -22.99 -15.91
C LEU A 247 -5.92 -22.45 -16.26
N PRO A 248 -5.80 -21.51 -17.21
CA PRO A 248 -4.54 -20.83 -17.48
C PRO A 248 -4.09 -20.05 -16.24
N GLY A 249 -2.81 -20.19 -15.85
CA GLY A 249 -2.30 -19.56 -14.61
C GLY A 249 -2.55 -20.36 -13.33
N ALA A 250 -2.94 -21.65 -13.44
CA ALA A 250 -3.28 -22.58 -12.37
C ALA A 250 -2.20 -22.83 -11.30
N ASN A 251 -1.99 -21.85 -10.43
CA ASN A 251 -1.30 -22.05 -9.17
C ASN A 251 -1.98 -21.32 -8.00
N PHE A 252 -3.31 -21.11 -8.06
CA PHE A 252 -4.08 -20.79 -6.86
C PHE A 252 -3.95 -21.88 -5.78
N GLY A 253 -3.53 -23.09 -6.18
CA GLY A 253 -3.18 -24.21 -5.32
C GLY A 253 -4.39 -24.90 -4.70
N ALA A 254 -4.15 -26.06 -4.08
CA ALA A 254 -5.19 -26.80 -3.33
C ALA A 254 -5.80 -25.95 -2.18
N GLY A 255 -5.12 -24.87 -1.76
CA GLY A 255 -5.62 -23.92 -0.79
C GLY A 255 -6.89 -23.21 -1.27
N LEU A 256 -6.91 -22.69 -2.50
CA LEU A 256 -8.11 -22.00 -3.02
C LEU A 256 -9.31 -22.94 -3.12
N ASP A 257 -9.11 -24.16 -3.64
CA ASP A 257 -10.18 -25.16 -3.73
C ASP A 257 -10.79 -25.47 -2.37
N SER A 258 -9.95 -25.61 -1.34
CA SER A 258 -10.42 -25.87 0.03
C SER A 258 -11.25 -24.71 0.59
N LEU A 259 -10.87 -23.45 0.30
CA LEU A 259 -11.61 -22.26 0.68
C LEU A 259 -12.96 -22.22 -0.05
N CYS A 260 -12.97 -22.43 -1.36
CA CYS A 260 -14.19 -22.46 -2.18
C CYS A 260 -15.17 -23.55 -1.70
N LEU A 261 -14.68 -24.73 -1.34
CA LEU A 261 -15.52 -25.78 -0.76
C LEU A 261 -16.13 -25.36 0.59
N GLY A 262 -15.35 -24.69 1.44
CA GLY A 262 -15.82 -24.14 2.72
C GLY A 262 -16.89 -23.06 2.54
N ASP A 263 -16.75 -22.23 1.51
CA ASP A 263 -17.73 -21.19 1.16
C ASP A 263 -19.03 -21.78 0.61
N VAL A 264 -18.95 -22.75 -0.30
CA VAL A 264 -20.15 -23.45 -0.81
C VAL A 264 -20.89 -24.10 0.34
N ALA A 265 -20.18 -24.76 1.26
CA ALA A 265 -20.80 -25.31 2.47
C ALA A 265 -21.45 -24.22 3.34
N THR A 266 -20.87 -23.01 3.39
CA THR A 266 -21.42 -21.89 4.15
C THR A 266 -22.68 -21.32 3.51
N LEU A 267 -22.70 -21.14 2.18
CA LEU A 267 -23.89 -20.74 1.43
C LEU A 267 -25.04 -21.74 1.62
N LEU A 268 -24.73 -23.04 1.54
CA LEU A 268 -25.71 -24.11 1.76
C LEU A 268 -26.25 -24.11 3.20
N ARG A 269 -25.39 -23.92 4.21
CA ARG A 269 -25.80 -23.85 5.63
C ARG A 269 -26.65 -22.62 5.96
N ARG A 270 -26.40 -21.48 5.32
CA ARG A 270 -27.23 -20.27 5.47
C ARG A 270 -28.60 -20.40 4.81
N GLY A 271 -28.77 -21.36 3.91
CA GLY A 271 -30.07 -21.76 3.35
C GLY A 271 -30.41 -21.10 2.01
N VAL A 272 -31.68 -21.22 1.63
CA VAL A 272 -32.17 -20.94 0.27
C VAL A 272 -31.95 -19.48 -0.15
N GLY A 273 -32.08 -18.51 0.77
CA GLY A 273 -31.88 -17.09 0.45
C GLY A 273 -30.44 -16.78 0.00
N SER A 274 -29.45 -17.33 0.70
CA SER A 274 -28.03 -17.18 0.33
C SER A 274 -27.70 -17.91 -0.97
N CYS A 275 -28.22 -19.13 -1.16
CA CYS A 275 -28.05 -19.85 -2.42
C CYS A 275 -28.70 -19.10 -3.60
N ALA A 276 -29.91 -18.58 -3.41
CA ALA A 276 -30.60 -17.80 -4.43
C ALA A 276 -29.85 -16.50 -4.76
N ARG A 277 -29.30 -15.81 -3.76
CA ARG A 277 -28.43 -14.64 -3.99
C ARG A 277 -27.21 -15.01 -4.82
N GLY A 278 -26.46 -16.05 -4.42
CA GLY A 278 -25.29 -16.50 -5.17
C GLY A 278 -25.62 -16.88 -6.61
N LEU A 279 -26.74 -17.56 -6.85
CA LEU A 279 -27.18 -17.89 -8.22
C LEU A 279 -27.62 -16.67 -9.03
N ARG A 280 -28.26 -15.67 -8.41
CA ARG A 280 -28.61 -14.41 -9.07
C ARG A 280 -27.37 -13.63 -9.47
N GLU A 281 -26.42 -13.48 -8.55
CA GLU A 281 -25.15 -12.79 -8.85
C GLU A 281 -24.33 -13.58 -9.90
N ALA A 282 -24.39 -14.92 -9.89
CA ALA A 282 -23.80 -15.72 -10.95
C ALA A 282 -24.46 -15.45 -12.32
N ALA A 283 -25.78 -15.25 -12.37
CA ALA A 283 -26.46 -14.84 -13.59
C ALA A 283 -26.04 -13.42 -14.03
N GLU A 284 -25.91 -12.47 -13.09
CA GLU A 284 -25.44 -11.10 -13.36
C GLU A 284 -24.06 -11.10 -14.04
N ILE A 285 -23.15 -11.99 -13.63
CA ILE A 285 -21.83 -12.15 -14.28
C ILE A 285 -22.00 -12.50 -15.77
N VAL A 286 -22.90 -13.43 -16.11
CA VAL A 286 -23.12 -13.86 -17.50
C VAL A 286 -23.85 -12.80 -18.31
N GLU A 287 -24.84 -12.14 -17.71
CA GLU A 287 -25.61 -11.07 -18.35
C GLU A 287 -24.69 -9.88 -18.71
N LEU A 288 -23.90 -9.40 -17.74
CA LEU A 288 -22.98 -8.29 -17.98
C LEU A 288 -21.89 -8.65 -19.02
N ALA A 289 -21.46 -9.91 -19.05
CA ALA A 289 -20.53 -10.40 -20.07
C ALA A 289 -21.16 -10.45 -21.47
N ALA A 290 -22.45 -10.82 -21.57
CA ALA A 290 -23.18 -10.80 -22.83
C ALA A 290 -23.30 -9.37 -23.36
N ASP A 291 -23.70 -8.42 -22.52
CA ASP A 291 -23.78 -7.00 -22.88
C ASP A 291 -22.42 -6.46 -23.34
N ALA A 292 -21.35 -6.79 -22.61
CA ALA A 292 -19.99 -6.39 -22.99
C ALA A 292 -19.53 -7.03 -24.32
N ALA A 293 -19.94 -8.27 -24.61
CA ALA A 293 -19.64 -8.94 -25.88
C ALA A 293 -20.35 -8.26 -27.05
N GLU A 294 -21.63 -7.92 -26.87
CA GLU A 294 -22.43 -7.22 -27.88
C GLU A 294 -21.85 -5.83 -28.18
N ALA A 295 -21.53 -5.04 -27.15
CA ALA A 295 -20.91 -3.73 -27.31
C ALA A 295 -19.57 -3.80 -28.07
N LYS A 296 -18.71 -4.79 -27.74
CA LYS A 296 -17.45 -5.01 -28.48
C LYS A 296 -17.70 -5.42 -29.95
N ALA A 297 -18.70 -6.25 -30.21
CA ALA A 297 -19.05 -6.66 -31.56
C ALA A 297 -19.59 -5.49 -32.40
N GLU A 298 -20.39 -4.60 -31.80
CA GLU A 298 -20.88 -3.38 -32.44
C GLU A 298 -19.74 -2.40 -32.75
N ALA A 299 -18.84 -2.14 -31.80
CA ALA A 299 -17.67 -1.30 -32.00
C ALA A 299 -16.78 -1.82 -33.13
N ALA A 300 -16.55 -3.14 -33.19
CA ALA A 300 -15.78 -3.77 -34.27
C ALA A 300 -16.45 -3.63 -35.64
N ARG A 301 -17.79 -3.70 -35.71
CA ARG A 301 -18.55 -3.45 -36.94
C ARG A 301 -18.41 -1.99 -37.39
N MET A 302 -18.56 -1.03 -36.48
CA MET A 302 -18.40 0.39 -36.80
C MET A 302 -16.98 0.72 -37.28
N GLN A 303 -15.96 0.15 -36.63
CA GLN A 303 -14.57 0.34 -37.03
C GLN A 303 -14.30 -0.26 -38.41
N LYS A 304 -14.86 -1.43 -38.72
CA LYS A 304 -14.76 -2.05 -40.04
C LYS A 304 -15.47 -1.22 -41.12
N ASP A 305 -16.65 -0.68 -40.83
CA ASP A 305 -17.39 0.18 -41.75
C ASP A 305 -16.65 1.49 -42.02
N GLU A 306 -16.02 2.07 -41.00
CA GLU A 306 -15.18 3.28 -41.13
C GLU A 306 -13.92 3.01 -41.96
N LEU A 307 -13.23 1.89 -41.72
CA LEU A 307 -12.11 1.43 -42.55
C LEU A 307 -12.55 1.19 -44.01
N SER A 308 -13.71 0.59 -44.25
CA SER A 308 -14.24 0.36 -45.60
C SER A 308 -14.51 1.67 -46.33
N LYS A 309 -15.08 2.67 -45.65
CA LYS A 309 -15.30 4.02 -46.20
C LYS A 309 -13.99 4.74 -46.52
N GLN A 310 -12.97 4.60 -45.66
CA GLN A 310 -11.64 5.20 -45.88
C GLN A 310 -10.89 4.54 -47.04
N MET A 311 -11.14 3.26 -47.32
CA MET A 311 -10.50 2.51 -48.41
C MET A 311 -11.20 2.64 -49.78
N GLY A 312 -12.31 3.38 -49.88
CA GLY A 312 -12.95 3.70 -51.16
C GLY A 312 -13.59 2.51 -51.89
N LEU A 313 -14.14 1.55 -51.14
CA LEU A 313 -15.07 0.52 -51.65
C LEU A 313 -16.53 0.97 -51.47
#